data_AF-A0A7V2CYK8-F1
#
_entry.id   AF-A0A7V2CYK8-F1
#
_cell.length_a   1.000
_cell.length_b   1.000
_cell.length_c   1.000
_cell.angle_alpha   90.00
_cell.angle_beta   90.00
_cell.angle_gamma   90.00
#
_symmetry.space_group_name_H-M   'P 1'
#
loop_
_entity.id
_entity.type
_entity.pdbx_description
1 polymer ?
#
loop_
_entity_poly.entity_id
_entity_poly.type
_entity_poly.pdbx_seq_one_letter_code
_entity_poly.pdbx_strand_id
1 'polypeptide(L)' 'MSEPRPDLPPPPAPPPAPSDAGVDSVCPVCGEAVRNEKCKVVCRSSRCGYRIILTCAEF' A
#
# COMPACT_ATOMS: atom_id res chain seq x y z
N MET A 1 -47.58 14.62 -24.24
CA MET A 1 -46.22 14.73 -24.81
C MET A 1 -45.27 14.80 -23.62
N SER A 2 -44.79 13.64 -23.15
CA SER A 2 -43.87 13.53 -22.02
C SER A 2 -42.55 13.06 -22.61
N GLU A 3 -41.65 14.00 -22.87
CA GLU A 3 -40.34 13.69 -23.43
C GLU A 3 -39.58 12.73 -22.47
N PRO A 4 -39.02 11.62 -22.97
CA PRO A 4 -38.17 10.76 -22.14
C PRO A 4 -36.90 11.54 -21.80
N ARG A 5 -36.61 11.67 -20.50
CA ARG A 5 -35.35 12.30 -20.06
C ARG A 5 -34.19 11.49 -20.65
N PRO A 6 -33.23 12.12 -21.34
CA PRO A 6 -32.08 11.39 -21.87
C PRO A 6 -31.32 10.73 -20.72
N ASP A 7 -31.08 9.43 -20.90
CA ASP A 7 -30.29 8.57 -20.04
C ASP A 7 -28.89 9.19 -19.90
N LEU A 8 -28.66 9.90 -18.78
CA LEU A 8 -27.36 10.46 -18.47
C LEU A 8 -26.39 9.29 -18.22
N PRO A 9 -25.21 9.29 -18.87
CA PRO A 9 -24.23 8.23 -18.64
C PRO A 9 -23.84 8.20 -17.15
N PRO A 10 -23.56 7.01 -16.59
CA PRO A 10 -23.15 6.90 -15.20
C PRO A 10 -21.86 7.71 -14.98
N PRO A 11 -21.70 8.35 -13.80
CA PRO A 11 -20.48 9.10 -13.51
C PRO A 11 -19.25 8.18 -13.61
N PRO A 12 -18.08 8.73 -13.99
CA PRO A 12 -16.85 7.95 -14.03
C PRO A 12 -16.58 7.34 -12.65
N ALA A 13 -16.13 6.08 -12.64
CA ALA A 13 -15.75 5.42 -11.40
C ALA A 13 -14.72 6.28 -10.64
N PRO A 14 -14.85 6.41 -9.31
CA PRO A 14 -13.85 7.14 -8.53
C PRO A 14 -12.47 6.50 -8.77
N PRO A 15 -11.38 7.28 -8.73
CA PRO A 15 -10.04 6.72 -8.76
C PRO A 15 -9.93 5.66 -7.66
N PRO A 16 -9.15 4.59 -7.84
CA PRO A 16 -8.95 3.60 -6.80
C PRO A 16 -8.54 4.37 -5.54
N ALA A 17 -9.39 4.30 -4.51
CA ALA A 17 -9.05 4.84 -3.20
C ALA A 17 -7.65 4.33 -2.87
N PRO A 18 -6.74 5.16 -2.33
CA PRO A 18 -5.44 4.67 -1.90
C PRO A 18 -5.77 3.51 -0.97
N SER A 19 -5.54 2.32 -1.47
CA SER A 19 -5.74 1.13 -0.67
C SER A 19 -4.88 1.37 0.55
N ASP A 20 -5.43 1.10 1.72
CA ASP A 20 -4.71 0.99 2.98
C ASP A 20 -3.71 -0.20 2.89
N ALA A 21 -2.92 -0.25 1.82
CA ALA A 21 -1.70 -0.99 1.68
C ALA A 21 -0.72 -0.21 2.56
N GLY A 22 -0.77 -0.54 3.85
CA GLY A 22 -0.01 0.13 4.90
C GLY A 22 1.39 0.43 4.41
N VAL A 23 1.72 1.73 4.38
CA VAL A 23 3.04 2.33 4.19
C VAL A 23 4.00 1.33 3.54
N ASP A 24 4.02 1.29 2.21
CA ASP A 24 4.89 0.43 1.40
C ASP A 24 6.32 0.52 1.93
N SER A 25 6.64 -0.40 2.86
CA SER A 25 7.81 -0.28 3.69
C SER A 25 8.94 -0.86 2.86
N VAL A 26 9.54 -0.03 2.03
CA VAL A 26 10.71 -0.42 1.25
C VAL A 26 11.94 -0.40 2.14
N CYS A 27 12.85 -1.34 1.93
CA CYS A 27 14.12 -1.36 2.65
C CYS A 27 14.94 -0.14 2.20
N PRO A 28 15.38 0.75 3.09
CA PRO A 28 16.19 1.92 2.70
C PRO A 28 17.58 1.53 2.17
N VAL A 29 18.02 0.29 2.39
CA VAL A 29 19.33 -0.20 1.95
C VAL A 29 19.28 -0.73 0.52
N CYS A 30 18.26 -1.52 0.17
CA CYS A 30 18.20 -2.20 -1.14
C CYS A 30 16.97 -1.85 -1.99
N GLY A 31 15.99 -1.13 -1.44
CA GLY A 31 14.74 -0.79 -2.11
C GLY A 31 13.73 -1.95 -2.26
N GLU A 32 14.05 -3.16 -1.76
CA GLU A 32 13.09 -4.27 -1.80
C GLU A 32 11.97 -4.12 -0.76
N ALA A 33 10.81 -4.70 -1.06
CA ALA A 33 9.68 -4.80 -0.16
C ALA A 33 10.09 -5.52 1.14
N VAL A 34 9.86 -4.86 2.27
CA VAL A 34 10.03 -5.50 3.58
C VAL A 34 8.71 -6.17 4.01
N ARG A 35 8.80 -7.08 4.96
CA ARG A 35 7.62 -7.67 5.61
C ARG A 35 7.44 -7.10 7.00
N ASN A 36 6.24 -6.65 7.29
CA ASN A 36 5.84 -6.32 8.65
C ASN A 36 5.41 -7.61 9.37
N GLU A 37 6.22 -8.04 10.35
CA GLU A 37 5.96 -9.17 11.23
C GLU A 37 5.58 -8.68 12.62
N LYS A 38 4.27 -8.54 12.86
CA LYS A 38 3.68 -8.09 14.14
C LYS A 38 4.16 -6.70 14.54
N CYS A 39 5.30 -6.64 15.21
CA CYS A 39 5.90 -5.45 15.80
C CYS A 39 7.30 -5.16 15.25
N LYS A 40 7.69 -5.81 14.14
CA LYS A 40 8.98 -5.58 13.52
C LYS A 40 8.86 -5.57 12.01
N VAL A 41 9.65 -4.72 11.39
CA VAL A 41 9.77 -4.57 9.95
C VAL A 41 11.05 -5.28 9.54
N VAL A 42 10.95 -6.34 8.73
CA VAL A 42 12.08 -7.18 8.35
C VAL A 42 12.28 -7.13 6.84
N CYS A 43 13.47 -6.74 6.40
CA CYS A 43 13.86 -6.86 5.00
C CYS A 43 14.32 -8.29 4.74
N ARG A 44 13.55 -9.09 3.99
CA ARG A 44 13.91 -10.48 3.63
C ARG A 44 14.79 -10.60 2.38
N SER A 45 15.37 -9.50 1.93
CA SER A 45 16.28 -9.50 0.79
C SER A 45 17.60 -10.21 1.14
N SER A 46 18.03 -11.11 0.25
CA SER A 46 19.36 -11.73 0.33
C SER A 46 20.49 -10.71 0.22
N ARG A 47 20.23 -9.51 -0.34
CA ARG A 47 21.21 -8.42 -0.43
C ARG A 47 21.48 -7.76 0.93
N CYS A 48 20.47 -7.73 1.81
CA CYS A 48 20.58 -7.16 3.14
C CYS A 48 20.83 -8.20 4.24
N GLY A 49 20.71 -9.50 3.91
CA GLY A 49 20.93 -10.60 4.85
C GLY A 49 19.84 -10.72 5.92
N TYR A 50 18.57 -10.51 5.56
CA TYR A 50 17.42 -10.69 6.47
C TYR A 50 17.44 -9.77 7.71
N ARG A 51 17.79 -8.49 7.54
CA ARG A 51 17.89 -7.52 8.66
C ARG A 51 16.54 -6.96 9.10
N ILE A 52 16.42 -6.71 10.40
CA ILE A 52 15.30 -5.98 11.01
C ILE A 52 15.57 -4.48 10.82
N ILE A 53 14.64 -3.78 10.19
CA ILE A 53 14.72 -2.36 9.84
C ILE A 53 14.11 -1.50 10.95
N LEU A 54 13.01 -1.96 11.55
CA LEU A 54 12.26 -1.21 12.54
C LEU A 54 11.64 -2.16 13.56
N THR A 55 11.63 -1.78 14.83
CA THR A 55 10.96 -2.52 15.91
C THR A 55 10.07 -1.58 16.69
N CYS A 56 8.82 -1.98 16.94
CA CYS A 56 7.86 -1.21 17.74
C CYS A 56 8.21 -1.15 19.23
N ALA A 57 9.36 -1.70 19.65
CA ALA A 57 9.80 -1.72 21.04
C ALA A 57 10.50 -0.42 21.48
N GLU A 58 10.72 0.55 20.58
CA GLU A 58 11.39 1.84 20.87
C GLU A 58 10.45 3.06 20.71
N PHE A 59 9.17 2.91 21.02
CA PHE A 59 8.22 4.05 21.09
C PHE A 59 7.62 4.20 22.48
#